data_AF-A0A535IL85-F1
#
_entry.id   AF-A0A535IL85-F1
#
_cell.length_a   1.000
_cell.length_b   1.000
_cell.length_c   1.000
_cell.angle_alpha   90.00
_cell.angle_beta   90.00
_cell.angle_gamma   90.00
#
_symmetry.space_group_name_H-M   'P 1'
#
loop_
_entity.id
_entity.type
_entity.pdbx_description
1 polymer ?
#
loop_
_entity_poly.entity_id
_entity_poly.type
_entity_poly.pdbx_seq_one_letter_code
_entity_poly.pdbx_strand_id
1 'polypeptide(L)' 'MMELILYNANIMTMADAQPRAQAVAIAHGRFLAVGSDDEVRPLATAGTKVIDLEGKTV' A
#
# COMPACT_ATOMS: atom_id res chain seq x y z
N MET A 1 -10.73 -4.10 9.57
CA MET A 1 -9.70 -3.31 10.30
C MET A 1 -8.45 -3.30 9.43
N MET A 2 -7.74 -2.18 9.32
CA MET A 2 -6.55 -2.12 8.47
C MET A 2 -5.40 -2.90 9.12
N GLU A 3 -4.91 -3.95 8.45
CA GLU A 3 -3.92 -4.88 9.02
C GLU A 3 -2.49 -4.47 8.65
N LEU A 4 -2.26 -4.10 7.38
CA LEU A 4 -0.93 -3.80 6.84
C LEU A 4 -0.99 -2.65 5.83
N ILE A 5 -0.05 -1.71 5.97
CA ILE A 5 0.28 -0.72 4.94
C ILE A 5 1.75 -0.90 4.58
N LEU A 6 2.02 -1.07 3.28
CA LEU A 6 3.36 -0.98 2.70
C LEU A 6 3.45 0.36 1.96
N TYR A 7 4.50 1.14 2.19
CA TYR A 7 4.67 2.45 1.57
C TYR A 7 6.13 2.70 1.15
N ASN A 8 6.36 3.77 0.38
CA ASN A 8 7.66 4.11 -0.19
C ASN A 8 8.23 2.93 -1.00
N ALA A 9 7.42 2.37 -1.89
CA ALA A 9 7.78 1.21 -2.72
C ALA A 9 7.65 1.50 -4.22
N ASN A 10 8.26 0.63 -5.02
CA ASN A 10 8.02 0.54 -6.46
C ASN A 10 7.02 -0.60 -6.71
N ILE A 11 5.72 -0.33 -6.62
CA ILE A 11 4.69 -1.39 -6.70
C ILE A 11 4.23 -1.58 -8.15
N MET A 12 4.25 -2.83 -8.63
CA MET A 12 3.77 -3.22 -9.96
C MET A 12 2.40 -3.92 -9.85
N THR A 13 1.32 -3.24 -10.23
CA THR A 13 -0.05 -3.68 -9.90
C THR A 13 -0.68 -4.68 -10.87
N MET A 14 -0.04 -4.90 -12.03
CA MET A 14 -0.60 -5.61 -13.20
C MET A 14 -1.96 -5.06 -13.70
N ALA A 15 -2.42 -3.91 -13.21
CA ALA A 15 -3.63 -3.25 -13.66
C ALA A 15 -3.28 -2.26 -14.78
N ASP A 16 -3.87 -2.42 -15.96
CA ASP A 16 -3.59 -1.57 -17.13
C ASP A 16 -3.80 -0.08 -16.85
N ALA A 17 -4.83 0.27 -16.07
CA ALA A 17 -5.17 1.65 -15.76
C ALA A 17 -4.22 2.32 -14.74
N GLN A 18 -3.52 1.53 -13.93
CA GLN A 18 -2.65 2.04 -12.87
C GLN A 18 -1.48 1.07 -12.63
N PRO A 19 -0.55 0.90 -13.59
CA PRO A 19 0.45 -0.16 -13.55
C PRO A 19 1.53 0.04 -12.47
N ARG A 20 1.59 1.23 -11.87
CA ARG A 20 2.53 1.60 -10.81
C ARG A 20 1.82 2.25 -9.63
N ALA A 21 2.31 1.96 -8.43
CA ALA A 21 1.89 2.59 -7.18
C ALA A 21 3.08 2.72 -6.23
N GLN A 22 2.90 3.47 -5.15
CA GLN A 22 3.90 3.67 -4.10
C GLN A 22 3.54 3.00 -2.78
N ALA A 23 2.24 2.81 -2.55
CA ALA A 23 1.72 2.20 -1.35
C ALA A 23 0.50 1.32 -1.59
N VAL A 24 0.32 0.34 -0.71
CA VAL A 24 -0.84 -0.55 -0.65
C VAL A 24 -1.34 -0.70 0.77
N ALA A 25 -2.65 -0.78 0.90
CA ALA A 25 -3.37 -1.04 2.14
C ALA A 25 -4.03 -2.42 2.05
N ILE A 26 -3.78 -3.28 3.03
CA ILE A 26 -4.23 -4.67 3.05
C ILE A 26 -5.04 -4.94 4.33
N ALA A 27 -6.18 -5.60 4.15
CA ALA A 27 -6.95 -6.18 5.23
C ALA A 27 -7.65 -7.46 4.76
N HIS A 28 -7.76 -8.45 5.64
CA HIS A 28 -8.46 -9.70 5.36
C HIS A 28 -7.97 -10.39 4.07
N GLY A 29 -6.66 -10.30 3.82
CA GLY A 29 -6.01 -10.87 2.63
C GLY A 29 -6.35 -10.18 1.30
N ARG A 30 -6.90 -8.95 1.32
CA ARG A 30 -7.27 -8.18 0.13
C ARG A 30 -6.67 -6.79 0.15
N PHE A 31 -6.34 -6.28 -1.04
CA PHE A 31 -6.01 -4.87 -1.23
C PHE A 31 -7.28 -4.03 -1.08
N LEU A 32 -7.28 -3.11 -0.12
CA LEU A 32 -8.34 -2.13 0.07
C LEU A 32 -8.02 -0.79 -0.60
N ALA A 33 -6.74 -0.47 -0.76
CA ALA A 33 -6.28 0.67 -1.56
C ALA A 33 -4.91 0.38 -2.18
N VAL A 34 -4.69 0.95 -3.37
CA VAL A 34 -3.45 0.92 -4.14
C VAL A 34 -3.26 2.33 -4.70
N GLY A 35 -2.14 2.99 -4.42
CA GLY A 35 -1.99 4.39 -4.79
C GLY A 35 -0.66 5.02 -4.38
N SER A 36 -0.66 6.34 -4.26
CA SER A 36 0.49 7.10 -3.74
C SER A 36 0.65 6.93 -2.23
N ASP A 37 1.84 7.26 -1.72
CA ASP A 37 2.10 7.28 -0.29
C ASP A 37 1.14 8.21 0.46
N ASP A 38 0.83 9.37 -0.12
CA ASP A 38 -0.02 10.39 0.48
C ASP A 38 -1.50 9.99 0.51
N GLU A 39 -1.96 9.16 -0.43
CA GLU A 39 -3.32 8.64 -0.44
C GLU A 39 -3.51 7.47 0.53
N VAL A 40 -2.50 6.59 0.63
CA VAL A 40 -2.65 5.30 1.32
C VAL A 40 -2.17 5.34 2.77
N ARG A 41 -1.06 6.02 3.09
CA ARG A 41 -0.53 6.07 4.47
C ARG A 41 -1.53 6.63 5.49
N PRO A 42 -2.35 7.66 5.17
CA PRO A 42 -3.34 8.17 6.12
C PRO A 42 -4.47 7.20 6.45
N LEU A 43 -4.62 6.10 5.71
CA LEU A 43 -5.65 5.07 5.98
C LEU A 43 -5.30 4.18 7.17
N ALA A 44 -4.11 4.35 7.77
CA ALA A 44 -3.71 3.61 8.96
C ALA A 44 -4.71 3.82 10.11
N THR A 45 -5.08 2.74 10.77
CA THR A 45 -5.94 2.75 11.97
C THR A 45 -5.16 2.24 13.18
N ALA A 46 -5.76 2.33 14.37
CA ALA A 46 -5.17 1.72 15.57
C ALA A 46 -4.94 0.21 15.32
N GLY A 47 -3.67 -0.22 15.41
CA GLY A 47 -3.26 -1.61 15.18
C GLY A 47 -2.75 -1.93 13.77
N THR A 48 -2.78 -1.00 12.82
CA THR A 48 -2.20 -1.21 11.49
C THR A 48 -0.69 -1.33 11.55
N LYS A 49 -0.13 -2.40 10.97
CA LYS A 49 1.32 -2.50 10.75
C LYS A 49 1.69 -1.62 9.56
N VAL A 50 2.55 -0.63 9.76
CA VAL A 50 3.01 0.28 8.70
C VAL A 50 4.49 0.00 8.43
N ILE A 51 4.84 -0.35 7.20
CA ILE A 51 6.19 -0.76 6.80
C ILE A 51 6.71 0.16 5.69
N ASP A 52 7.81 0.83 5.96
CA ASP A 52 8.62 1.52 4.95
C ASP A 52 9.38 0.48 4.14
N LEU A 53 9.19 0.48 2.81
CA LEU A 53 9.90 -0.44 1.93
C LEU A 53 11.19 0.15 1.35
N GLU A 54 11.50 1.43 1.61
CA GLU A 54 12.76 2.08 1.22
C GLU A 54 13.06 1.98 -0.29
N GLY A 55 12.03 2.11 -1.12
CA GLY A 55 12.12 2.01 -2.58
C GLY A 55 12.24 0.58 -3.12
N LYS A 56 12.03 -0.46 -2.31
CA LYS A 56 12.01 -1.85 -2.81
C LYS A 56 10.80 -2.11 -3.73
N THR A 57 10.95 -3.07 -4.63
CA THR A 57 9.91 -3.45 -5.61
C THR A 57 9.00 -4.53 -5.06
N VAL A 58 7.69 -4.38 -5.32
CA VAL A 58 6.63 -5.33 -4.93
C VAL A 58 5.72 -5.62 -6.11
#